data_AF-A0A7V2CN40-F1
#
_entry.id   AF-A0A7V2CN40-F1
#
_cell.length_a   1.000
_cell.length_b   1.000
_cell.length_c   1.000
_cell.angle_alpha   90.00
_cell.angle_beta   90.00
_cell.angle_gamma   90.00
#
_symmetry.space_group_name_H-M   'P 1'
#
loop_
_entity.id
_entity.type
_entity.pdbx_description
1 polymer ?
#
loop_
_entity_poly.entity_id
_entity_poly.type
_entity_poly.pdbx_seq_one_letter_code
_entity_poly.pdbx_strand_id
1 'polypeptide(L)'
;MKSLLSKLLASCVVCWALPVFAQDSLSRTSPPCLPGDAVSPWADASGPFGSEQCNDYVVDLDTLHSSWGTTFGIAPLVKSSKTGANFFSSLTSAQSMSRRQLSDVPFARSQYALWSDVGFGVNNNPAINDPGSLIDTSNLTGHQFAVVFAEFATTDLARNYNGIIGALVNYQPSEPARLYVSRVVAGTNSCDNNSNLSQFGVGAVDESGTVHIRADGFGTTGGCALANLTGNNIYRFKMAGRNCGARNVVSNDFLAGGQFDLPATEWLVRSSATSHNTPNIMPASVTGGTPLYLGTNFGTTTPFTPGKYLRGPAFGSITADSSHLAATVVDHRGNLSYTSKNCPLLNSTHGLAAVIGKLTPGASDPATVLNVFGLNAAGDVTGTLKLELPAVVMDNSTGFTNLPGVNVFDHYHSQVAFRGGNGQIALGLDQQGNLLAAAQVSHPVDGGANWPVNYIAVAKANCQTGAIAWTMAGYNDGTIGQSGTGKPILDGPGG
;
A
#
# COMPACT_ATOMS: atom_id res chain seq x y z
N MET A 1 66.88 37.16 -26.84
CA MET A 1 66.52 35.72 -26.73
C MET A 1 65.34 35.63 -25.78
N LYS A 2 64.13 35.55 -26.36
CA LYS A 2 63.23 34.38 -26.25
C LYS A 2 62.76 34.18 -24.80
N SER A 3 61.62 34.77 -24.43
CA SER A 3 60.30 34.08 -24.47
C SER A 3 60.14 33.15 -23.28
N LEU A 4 59.23 33.45 -22.35
CA LEU A 4 58.05 32.61 -22.10
C LEU A 4 57.19 33.14 -20.92
N LEU A 5 55.93 33.38 -21.25
CA LEU A 5 54.72 33.09 -20.46
C LEU A 5 54.40 33.92 -19.21
N SER A 6 53.73 35.04 -19.47
CA SER A 6 52.45 35.35 -18.84
C SER A 6 51.43 34.24 -19.09
N LYS A 7 50.75 33.75 -18.04
CA LYS A 7 49.39 33.17 -18.10
C LYS A 7 48.87 32.88 -16.68
N LEU A 8 47.91 33.72 -16.27
CA LEU A 8 46.65 33.37 -15.62
C LEU A 8 46.65 32.08 -14.77
N LEU A 9 46.66 32.25 -13.44
CA LEU A 9 46.13 31.27 -12.50
C LEU A 9 44.61 31.20 -12.69
N ALA A 10 44.16 30.40 -13.65
CA ALA A 10 42.79 29.88 -13.64
C ALA A 10 42.82 28.64 -12.73
N SER A 11 42.37 28.81 -11.49
CA SER A 11 41.99 27.65 -10.67
C SER A 11 40.85 26.93 -11.39
N CYS A 12 41.19 25.86 -12.11
CA CYS A 12 40.24 24.82 -12.47
C CYS A 12 39.66 24.26 -11.17
N VAL A 13 38.50 24.79 -10.76
CA VAL A 13 37.52 23.98 -10.04
C VAL A 13 37.09 22.91 -11.03
N VAL A 14 37.83 21.80 -11.06
CA VAL A 14 37.29 20.55 -11.58
C VAL A 14 36.23 20.16 -10.57
N CYS A 15 35.00 20.66 -10.79
CA CYS A 15 33.82 19.97 -10.32
C CYS A 15 33.90 18.59 -10.98
N TRP A 16 34.45 17.61 -10.25
CA TRP A 16 34.04 16.23 -10.43
C TRP A 16 32.55 16.23 -10.10
N ALA A 17 31.72 16.55 -11.09
CA ALA A 17 30.35 16.08 -11.10
C ALA A 17 30.50 14.57 -11.10
N LEU A 18 30.52 13.99 -9.89
CA LEU A 18 30.30 12.56 -9.74
C LEU A 18 29.01 12.30 -10.51
N PRO A 19 29.01 11.45 -11.55
CA PRO A 19 27.77 11.09 -12.19
C PRO A 19 26.93 10.42 -11.11
N VAL A 20 25.90 11.14 -10.66
CA VAL A 20 24.81 10.57 -9.90
C VAL A 20 24.05 9.72 -10.90
N PHE A 21 24.52 8.50 -11.11
CA PHE A 21 23.76 7.50 -11.84
C PHE A 21 22.66 7.05 -10.88
N ALA A 22 21.44 7.57 -11.07
CA ALA A 22 20.27 6.91 -10.48
C ALA A 22 20.32 5.44 -10.94
N GLN A 23 20.46 4.52 -9.99
CA GLN A 23 20.60 3.11 -10.29
C GLN A 23 19.24 2.59 -10.76
N ASP A 24 19.12 2.27 -12.04
CA ASP A 24 17.96 1.60 -12.63
C ASP A 24 18.39 0.27 -13.24
N SER A 25 17.46 -0.67 -13.23
CA SER A 25 17.61 -1.97 -13.87
C SER A 25 17.34 -1.80 -15.37
N LEU A 26 18.33 -2.12 -16.21
CA LEU A 26 18.28 -1.87 -17.66
C LEU A 26 18.57 -3.13 -18.47
N SER A 27 17.65 -3.50 -19.37
CA SER A 27 17.89 -4.58 -20.34
C SER A 27 19.08 -4.23 -21.24
N ARG A 28 19.98 -5.20 -21.45
CA ARG A 28 21.09 -5.09 -22.41
C ARG A 28 20.72 -5.46 -23.84
N THR A 29 19.45 -5.80 -24.09
CA THR A 29 18.99 -6.13 -25.44
C THR A 29 19.08 -4.89 -26.35
N SER A 30 19.64 -5.06 -27.54
CA SER A 30 19.75 -3.98 -28.56
C SER A 30 18.39 -3.33 -28.85
N PRO A 31 18.34 -2.04 -29.23
CA PRO A 31 17.11 -1.35 -29.62
C PRO A 31 16.19 -2.22 -30.48
N PRO A 32 14.89 -2.34 -30.12
CA PRO A 32 14.14 -1.41 -29.27
C PRO A 32 14.20 -1.69 -27.75
N CYS A 33 15.19 -2.43 -27.25
CA CYS A 33 15.32 -2.81 -25.83
C CYS A 33 14.12 -3.62 -25.32
N LEU A 34 13.26 -4.11 -26.23
CA LEU A 34 12.28 -5.14 -25.96
C LEU A 34 13.02 -6.46 -25.72
N PRO A 35 12.54 -7.33 -24.82
CA PRO A 35 11.29 -7.22 -24.06
C PRO A 35 11.33 -6.32 -22.80
N GLY A 36 12.42 -5.59 -22.55
CA GLY A 36 12.75 -5.05 -21.23
C GLY A 36 13.29 -6.14 -20.30
N ASP A 37 13.44 -5.79 -19.03
CA ASP A 37 14.08 -6.60 -17.99
C ASP A 37 13.15 -6.91 -16.80
N ALA A 38 11.86 -6.68 -16.94
CA ALA A 38 10.90 -7.16 -15.97
C ALA A 38 10.94 -8.70 -15.89
N VAL A 39 10.72 -9.22 -14.70
CA VAL A 39 10.89 -10.66 -14.42
C VAL A 39 9.60 -11.43 -14.69
N SER A 40 9.73 -12.73 -14.97
CA SER A 40 8.56 -13.61 -15.12
C SER A 40 7.93 -13.89 -13.76
N PRO A 41 6.60 -13.77 -13.60
CA PRO A 41 5.95 -14.14 -12.35
C PRO A 41 5.88 -15.66 -12.14
N TRP A 42 6.21 -16.46 -13.15
CA TRP A 42 6.08 -17.92 -13.15
C TRP A 42 7.40 -18.67 -13.10
N ALA A 43 8.54 -17.98 -13.27
CA ALA A 43 9.84 -18.65 -13.25
C ALA A 43 10.18 -19.11 -11.83
N ASP A 44 10.08 -20.43 -11.61
CA ASP A 44 10.47 -21.13 -10.39
C ASP A 44 11.86 -21.76 -10.54
N ALA A 45 12.33 -22.51 -9.54
CA ALA A 45 13.66 -23.11 -9.55
C ALA A 45 13.86 -24.16 -10.67
N SER A 46 12.80 -24.62 -11.33
CA SER A 46 12.92 -25.55 -12.47
C SER A 46 13.25 -24.87 -13.79
N GLY A 47 13.20 -23.53 -13.84
CA GLY A 47 13.56 -22.73 -15.00
C GLY A 47 15.05 -22.80 -15.34
N PRO A 48 15.44 -22.60 -16.61
CA PRO A 48 16.83 -22.70 -17.06
C PRO A 48 17.76 -21.64 -16.46
N PHE A 49 17.21 -20.55 -15.92
CA PHE A 49 17.96 -19.44 -15.31
C PHE A 49 17.72 -19.35 -13.79
N GLY A 50 17.12 -20.38 -13.19
CA GLY A 50 16.68 -20.36 -11.80
C GLY A 50 15.38 -19.59 -11.63
N SER A 51 15.08 -19.25 -10.37
CA SER A 51 13.80 -18.64 -10.01
C SER A 51 13.82 -17.12 -10.03
N GLU A 52 12.71 -16.54 -10.45
CA GLU A 52 12.37 -15.11 -10.35
C GLU A 52 11.31 -14.83 -9.27
N GLN A 53 11.04 -15.82 -8.40
CA GLN A 53 10.07 -15.65 -7.30
C GLN A 53 10.61 -14.70 -6.22
N CYS A 54 11.94 -14.60 -6.09
CA CYS A 54 12.61 -13.58 -5.32
C CYS A 54 13.80 -13.00 -6.10
N ASN A 55 14.04 -11.70 -5.97
CA ASN A 55 15.21 -11.03 -6.53
C ASN A 55 15.80 -10.09 -5.48
N ASP A 56 17.08 -10.28 -5.18
CA ASP A 56 17.76 -9.56 -4.10
C ASP A 56 18.83 -8.65 -4.69
N TYR A 57 18.64 -7.34 -4.54
CA TYR A 57 19.50 -6.32 -5.15
C TYR A 57 19.67 -5.09 -4.26
N VAL A 58 20.71 -4.33 -4.53
CA VAL A 58 20.99 -3.05 -3.88
C VAL A 58 20.45 -1.92 -4.74
N VAL A 59 19.92 -0.89 -4.11
CA VAL A 59 19.50 0.36 -4.74
C VAL A 59 20.02 1.54 -3.93
N ASP A 60 20.76 2.43 -4.58
CA ASP A 60 21.21 3.67 -3.97
C ASP A 60 20.20 4.81 -4.23
N LEU A 61 19.87 5.56 -3.16
CA LEU A 61 18.98 6.72 -3.18
C LEU A 61 19.68 7.93 -3.79
N ASP A 62 18.95 8.62 -4.66
CA ASP A 62 19.31 9.98 -5.06
C ASP A 62 18.66 11.01 -4.14
N THR A 63 19.27 12.18 -4.02
CA THR A 63 18.82 13.25 -3.13
C THR A 63 17.93 14.25 -3.86
N LEU A 64 16.75 14.51 -3.30
CA LEU A 64 15.84 15.55 -3.76
C LEU A 64 15.57 16.54 -2.62
N HIS A 65 15.54 17.84 -2.92
CA HIS A 65 15.23 18.87 -1.94
C HIS A 65 13.86 19.49 -2.19
N SER A 66 13.07 19.64 -1.14
CA SER A 66 11.80 20.38 -1.16
C SER A 66 12.07 21.88 -1.30
N SER A 67 11.04 22.65 -1.68
CA SER A 67 11.13 24.12 -1.77
C SER A 67 11.45 24.80 -0.43
N TRP A 68 11.23 24.11 0.69
CA TRP A 68 11.56 24.56 2.05
C TRP A 68 12.88 23.98 2.58
N GLY A 69 13.64 23.28 1.74
CA GLY A 69 14.97 22.74 2.08
C GLY A 69 14.94 21.37 2.75
N THR A 70 13.78 20.72 2.86
CA THR A 70 13.70 19.33 3.36
C THR A 70 14.36 18.39 2.37
N THR A 71 15.31 17.56 2.86
CA THR A 71 15.99 16.56 2.04
C THR A 71 15.22 15.24 2.04
N PHE A 72 14.98 14.70 0.84
CA PHE A 72 14.37 13.41 0.59
C PHE A 72 15.32 12.52 -0.20
N GLY A 73 15.20 11.20 -0.01
CA GLY A 73 15.82 10.20 -0.87
C GLY A 73 14.79 9.63 -1.85
N ILE A 74 15.17 9.40 -3.10
CA ILE A 74 14.32 8.79 -4.12
C ILE A 74 15.07 7.67 -4.86
N ALA A 75 14.41 6.54 -5.06
CA ALA A 75 14.90 5.46 -5.92
C ALA A 75 13.78 4.50 -6.38
N PRO A 76 13.95 3.77 -7.49
CA PRO A 76 13.03 2.72 -7.91
C PRO A 76 13.22 1.47 -7.05
N LEU A 77 12.24 1.18 -6.17
CA LEU A 77 12.35 0.04 -5.25
C LEU A 77 12.02 -1.30 -5.90
N VAL A 78 10.89 -1.41 -6.63
CA VAL A 78 10.35 -2.71 -7.07
C VAL A 78 9.77 -2.61 -8.47
N LYS A 79 10.12 -3.58 -9.34
CA LYS A 79 9.61 -3.70 -10.71
C LYS A 79 8.45 -4.71 -10.78
N SER A 80 7.39 -4.37 -11.53
CA SER A 80 6.28 -5.28 -11.83
C SER A 80 6.73 -6.40 -12.77
N SER A 81 5.99 -7.50 -12.78
CA SER A 81 6.31 -8.71 -13.55
C SER A 81 5.91 -8.56 -15.01
N LYS A 82 6.51 -9.35 -15.90
CA LYS A 82 6.15 -9.42 -17.31
C LYS A 82 5.36 -10.69 -17.63
N THR A 83 4.19 -10.51 -18.22
CA THR A 83 3.25 -11.61 -18.55
C THR A 83 2.93 -11.72 -20.04
N GLY A 84 3.39 -10.77 -20.84
CA GLY A 84 3.19 -10.76 -22.29
C GLY A 84 4.31 -10.04 -23.04
N ALA A 85 4.47 -10.37 -24.32
CA ALA A 85 5.56 -9.88 -25.16
C ALA A 85 5.45 -8.39 -25.50
N ASN A 86 4.21 -7.89 -25.65
CA ASN A 86 3.92 -6.54 -26.14
C ASN A 86 4.09 -5.42 -25.11
N PHE A 87 4.24 -5.76 -23.83
CA PHE A 87 4.41 -4.79 -22.74
C PHE A 87 5.74 -5.03 -22.02
N PHE A 88 6.36 -3.96 -21.54
CA PHE A 88 7.58 -4.06 -20.75
C PHE A 88 7.32 -4.70 -19.38
N SER A 89 6.17 -4.42 -18.78
CA SER A 89 5.75 -4.98 -17.50
C SER A 89 4.23 -4.91 -17.34
N SER A 90 3.73 -5.55 -16.29
CA SER A 90 2.33 -5.48 -15.85
C SER A 90 2.03 -4.12 -15.22
N LEU A 91 0.76 -3.72 -15.22
CA LEU A 91 0.33 -2.46 -14.64
C LEU A 91 0.18 -2.59 -13.12
N THR A 92 0.76 -1.64 -12.39
CA THR A 92 0.61 -1.54 -10.94
C THR A 92 -0.78 -1.00 -10.58
N SER A 93 -1.39 -1.57 -9.55
CA SER A 93 -2.66 -1.14 -8.97
C SER A 93 -2.45 -0.60 -7.55
N ALA A 94 -3.27 -1.03 -6.59
CA ALA A 94 -3.17 -0.65 -5.19
C ALA A 94 -1.80 -1.02 -4.61
N GLN A 95 -1.25 -0.09 -3.83
CA GLN A 95 0.04 -0.22 -3.16
C GLN A 95 -0.09 0.09 -1.67
N SER A 96 0.82 -0.46 -0.87
CA SER A 96 0.90 -0.26 0.56
C SER A 96 2.35 -0.29 1.03
N MET A 97 2.64 0.42 2.11
CA MET A 97 3.91 0.43 2.81
C MET A 97 3.65 0.18 4.29
N SER A 98 4.59 -0.48 4.97
CA SER A 98 4.51 -0.69 6.40
C SER A 98 4.51 0.64 7.15
N ARG A 99 3.60 0.77 8.13
CA ARG A 99 3.44 1.99 8.94
C ARG A 99 4.56 2.19 9.95
N ARG A 100 5.32 1.12 10.19
CA ARG A 100 6.43 1.05 11.13
C ARG A 100 7.63 0.48 10.38
N GLN A 101 8.77 0.57 11.04
CA GLN A 101 9.99 -0.13 10.66
C GLN A 101 10.46 -0.97 11.85
N LEU A 102 11.10 -2.10 11.58
CA LEU A 102 11.88 -2.81 12.58
C LEU A 102 13.24 -2.12 12.73
N SER A 103 13.76 -2.13 13.95
CA SER A 103 15.08 -1.61 14.28
C SER A 103 16.01 -2.73 14.72
N ASP A 104 17.29 -2.61 14.36
CA ASP A 104 18.37 -3.52 14.74
C ASP A 104 18.08 -5.00 14.45
N VAL A 105 17.46 -5.27 13.29
CA VAL A 105 17.18 -6.62 12.82
C VAL A 105 18.22 -7.08 11.79
N PRO A 106 18.49 -8.39 11.69
CA PRO A 106 19.27 -8.94 10.58
C PRO A 106 18.65 -8.58 9.24
N PHE A 107 19.50 -8.50 8.22
CA PHE A 107 19.03 -8.31 6.84
C PHE A 107 18.20 -9.52 6.39
N ALA A 108 17.18 -9.28 5.56
CA ALA A 108 16.25 -10.33 5.13
C ALA A 108 16.91 -11.44 4.30
N ARG A 109 18.06 -11.13 3.70
CA ARG A 109 18.87 -12.04 2.91
C ARG A 109 20.33 -11.92 3.32
N SER A 110 21.09 -12.98 3.05
CA SER A 110 22.53 -13.05 3.31
C SER A 110 23.36 -12.43 2.19
N GLN A 111 22.78 -12.22 1.00
CA GLN A 111 23.47 -11.63 -0.14
C GLN A 111 22.52 -10.78 -0.98
N TYR A 112 23.05 -9.71 -1.57
CA TYR A 112 22.33 -8.84 -2.50
C TYR A 112 23.21 -8.51 -3.71
N ALA A 113 22.61 -8.45 -4.90
CA ALA A 113 23.30 -8.06 -6.12
C ALA A 113 23.47 -6.53 -6.19
N LEU A 114 24.71 -6.06 -6.21
CA LEU A 114 25.07 -4.67 -6.50
C LEU A 114 25.20 -4.48 -8.01
N TRP A 115 24.53 -3.46 -8.55
CA TRP A 115 24.67 -3.04 -9.94
C TRP A 115 25.58 -1.82 -9.99
N SER A 116 26.71 -1.95 -10.67
CA SER A 116 27.76 -0.91 -10.71
C SER A 116 27.96 -0.31 -12.10
N ASP A 117 27.20 -0.76 -13.11
CA ASP A 117 27.29 -0.28 -14.49
C ASP A 117 25.96 -0.49 -15.23
N VAL A 118 25.91 -0.08 -16.49
CA VAL A 118 24.80 -0.33 -17.42
C VAL A 118 24.73 -1.82 -17.78
N GLY A 119 23.51 -2.34 -17.96
CA GLY A 119 23.25 -3.72 -18.40
C GLY A 119 22.98 -4.70 -17.27
N PHE A 120 23.33 -4.33 -16.04
CA PHE A 120 22.89 -5.02 -14.82
C PHE A 120 21.38 -4.83 -14.58
N GLY A 121 20.76 -5.76 -13.87
CA GLY A 121 19.37 -5.64 -13.53
C GLY A 121 18.79 -6.78 -12.71
N VAL A 122 17.47 -6.74 -12.58
CA VAL A 122 16.68 -7.64 -11.74
C VAL A 122 16.44 -9.00 -12.38
N ASN A 123 16.48 -9.10 -13.72
CA ASN A 123 16.21 -10.35 -14.45
C ASN A 123 17.40 -11.30 -14.35
N ASN A 124 17.15 -12.55 -13.98
CA ASN A 124 18.20 -13.55 -13.83
C ASN A 124 18.66 -14.16 -15.18
N ASN A 125 17.97 -13.86 -16.28
CA ASN A 125 18.35 -14.34 -17.60
C ASN A 125 19.60 -13.58 -18.11
N PRO A 126 20.73 -14.27 -18.31
CA PRO A 126 21.95 -13.64 -18.78
C PRO A 126 21.82 -13.05 -20.19
N ALA A 127 20.82 -13.45 -20.99
CA ALA A 127 20.57 -12.79 -22.28
C ALA A 127 19.97 -11.38 -22.13
N ILE A 128 19.38 -11.05 -20.98
CA ILE A 128 18.65 -9.80 -20.71
C ILE A 128 19.46 -8.88 -19.78
N ASN A 129 20.05 -9.42 -18.71
CA ASN A 129 20.87 -8.65 -17.78
C ASN A 129 22.20 -9.34 -17.48
N ASP A 130 23.20 -8.54 -17.14
CA ASP A 130 24.42 -9.01 -16.50
C ASP A 130 24.18 -9.23 -14.99
N PRO A 131 24.75 -10.30 -14.40
CA PRO A 131 24.59 -10.56 -12.97
C PRO A 131 25.38 -9.54 -12.14
N GLY A 132 24.76 -8.99 -11.10
CA GLY A 132 25.41 -8.09 -10.15
C GLY A 132 26.52 -8.77 -9.32
N SER A 133 27.45 -7.96 -8.82
CA SER A 133 28.40 -8.42 -7.81
C SER A 133 27.67 -8.65 -6.49
N LEU A 134 27.98 -9.72 -5.77
CA LEU A 134 27.28 -10.05 -4.53
C LEU A 134 27.92 -9.32 -3.33
N ILE A 135 27.10 -8.60 -2.58
CA ILE A 135 27.44 -8.07 -1.26
C ILE A 135 26.95 -9.06 -0.21
N ASP A 136 27.86 -9.53 0.65
CA ASP A 136 27.51 -10.36 1.81
C ASP A 136 26.95 -9.50 2.95
N THR A 137 25.74 -9.82 3.38
CA THR A 137 25.00 -9.13 4.43
C THR A 137 24.73 -10.05 5.64
N SER A 138 25.32 -11.25 5.69
CA SER A 138 25.06 -12.27 6.71
C SER A 138 25.32 -11.80 8.16
N ASN A 139 26.24 -10.85 8.32
CA ASN A 139 26.60 -10.27 9.63
C ASN A 139 26.11 -8.82 9.79
N LEU A 140 25.28 -8.32 8.87
CA LEU A 140 24.74 -6.97 8.94
C LEU A 140 23.41 -6.96 9.69
N THR A 141 23.22 -5.91 10.48
CA THR A 141 21.97 -5.56 11.13
C THR A 141 21.60 -4.13 10.73
N GLY A 142 20.30 -3.84 10.65
CA GLY A 142 19.83 -2.54 10.20
C GLY A 142 18.36 -2.30 10.53
N HIS A 143 17.78 -1.35 9.83
CA HIS A 143 16.35 -1.08 9.87
C HIS A 143 15.66 -1.80 8.72
N GLN A 144 14.41 -2.20 8.93
CA GLN A 144 13.61 -2.89 7.90
C GLN A 144 12.22 -2.27 7.80
N PHE A 145 11.78 -2.02 6.58
CA PHE A 145 10.37 -1.77 6.26
C PHE A 145 9.94 -2.64 5.09
N ALA A 146 8.65 -2.67 4.80
CA ALA A 146 8.12 -3.45 3.70
C ALA A 146 7.21 -2.61 2.81
N VAL A 147 7.18 -2.98 1.54
CA VAL A 147 6.27 -2.42 0.52
C VAL A 147 5.59 -3.55 -0.23
N VAL A 148 4.39 -3.29 -0.74
CA VAL A 148 3.64 -4.24 -1.56
C VAL A 148 2.75 -3.51 -2.54
N PHE A 149 2.52 -4.11 -3.71
CA PHE A 149 1.50 -3.69 -4.64
C PHE A 149 0.80 -4.88 -5.30
N ALA A 150 -0.42 -4.64 -5.76
CA ALA A 150 -1.10 -5.51 -6.70
C ALA A 150 -0.70 -5.12 -8.11
N GLU A 151 -0.58 -6.09 -9.01
CA GLU A 151 -0.41 -5.85 -10.44
C GLU A 151 -1.45 -6.61 -11.25
N PHE A 152 -1.72 -6.12 -12.45
CA PHE A 152 -2.60 -6.78 -13.40
C PHE A 152 -2.12 -6.60 -14.84
N ALA A 153 -2.46 -7.58 -15.67
CA ALA A 153 -2.18 -7.55 -17.09
C ALA A 153 -3.09 -8.52 -17.85
N THR A 154 -3.05 -8.41 -19.17
CA THR A 154 -3.52 -9.46 -20.07
C THR A 154 -2.30 -10.23 -20.57
N THR A 155 -2.31 -11.55 -20.42
CA THR A 155 -1.24 -12.42 -20.89
C THR A 155 -1.28 -12.58 -22.42
N ASP A 156 -0.22 -13.12 -23.05
CA ASP A 156 -0.21 -13.34 -24.52
C ASP A 156 -1.31 -14.29 -25.01
N LEU A 157 -1.83 -15.16 -24.13
CA LEU A 157 -2.96 -16.05 -24.43
C LEU A 157 -4.32 -15.46 -24.01
N ALA A 158 -4.38 -14.13 -23.87
CA ALA A 158 -5.58 -13.38 -23.52
C ALA A 158 -6.23 -13.87 -22.21
N ARG A 159 -5.42 -14.10 -21.18
CA ARG A 159 -5.88 -14.38 -19.82
C ARG A 159 -5.64 -13.17 -18.92
N ASN A 160 -6.49 -13.02 -17.91
CA ASN A 160 -6.30 -12.02 -16.87
C ASN A 160 -5.26 -12.52 -15.87
N TYR A 161 -4.16 -11.80 -15.75
CA TYR A 161 -3.15 -12.01 -14.72
C TYR A 161 -3.36 -11.01 -13.58
N ASN A 162 -3.26 -11.50 -12.34
CA ASN A 162 -3.17 -10.71 -11.12
C ASN A 162 -2.02 -11.24 -10.26
N GLY A 163 -1.19 -10.33 -9.76
CA GLY A 163 -0.05 -10.65 -8.90
C GLY A 163 -0.01 -9.78 -7.65
N ILE A 164 0.58 -10.31 -6.58
CA ILE A 164 0.95 -9.56 -5.38
C ILE A 164 2.47 -9.58 -5.30
N ILE A 165 3.07 -8.41 -5.53
CA ILE A 165 4.51 -8.22 -5.54
C ILE A 165 4.85 -7.29 -4.38
N GLY A 166 5.85 -7.65 -3.60
CA GLY A 166 6.33 -6.77 -2.54
C GLY A 166 7.83 -6.84 -2.38
N ALA A 167 8.31 -6.11 -1.39
CA ALA A 167 9.70 -6.20 -0.98
C ALA A 167 9.87 -6.01 0.51
N LEU A 168 10.89 -6.67 1.03
CA LEU A 168 11.55 -6.33 2.28
C LEU A 168 12.72 -5.42 1.95
N VAL A 169 12.78 -4.27 2.60
CA VAL A 169 13.84 -3.28 2.36
C VAL A 169 14.60 -3.08 3.65
N ASN A 170 15.89 -3.42 3.63
CA ASN A 170 16.82 -3.18 4.71
C ASN A 170 17.74 -2.00 4.39
N TYR A 171 18.17 -1.27 5.42
CA TYR A 171 19.24 -0.27 5.31
C TYR A 171 20.01 -0.16 6.62
N GLN A 172 21.27 0.22 6.55
CA GLN A 172 22.04 0.53 7.74
C GLN A 172 21.81 2.00 8.13
N PRO A 173 21.50 2.33 9.39
CA PRO A 173 21.29 3.72 9.79
C PRO A 173 22.51 4.64 9.56
N SER A 174 23.72 4.07 9.49
CA SER A 174 24.95 4.78 9.14
C SER A 174 25.11 5.05 7.64
N GLU A 175 24.38 4.35 6.78
CA GLU A 175 24.38 4.51 5.31
C GLU A 175 22.92 4.46 4.79
N PRO A 176 22.07 5.43 5.18
CA PRO A 176 20.64 5.38 4.86
C PRO A 176 20.34 5.59 3.38
N ALA A 177 21.33 6.04 2.61
CA ALA A 177 21.22 6.20 1.16
C ALA A 177 21.26 4.85 0.42
N ARG A 178 21.74 3.77 1.04
CA ARG A 178 21.80 2.45 0.39
C ARG A 178 20.71 1.53 0.91
N LEU A 179 19.87 1.07 0.00
CA LEU A 179 18.77 0.16 0.28
C LEU A 179 19.08 -1.24 -0.25
N TYR A 180 18.77 -2.25 0.55
CA TYR A 180 18.94 -3.65 0.24
C TYR A 180 17.55 -4.27 0.10
N VAL A 181 17.16 -4.51 -1.14
CA VAL A 181 15.80 -4.83 -1.52
C VAL A 181 15.71 -6.32 -1.82
N SER A 182 14.85 -7.03 -1.10
CA SER A 182 14.42 -8.39 -1.45
C SER A 182 13.02 -8.31 -2.05
N ARG A 183 12.94 -8.27 -3.38
CA ARG A 183 11.68 -8.34 -4.13
C ARG A 183 11.13 -9.75 -4.03
N VAL A 184 9.83 -9.89 -3.79
CA VAL A 184 9.15 -11.18 -3.61
C VAL A 184 7.83 -11.22 -4.38
N VAL A 185 7.63 -12.27 -5.16
CA VAL A 185 6.32 -12.67 -5.68
C VAL A 185 5.57 -13.36 -4.53
N ALA A 186 4.77 -12.57 -3.80
CA ALA A 186 4.07 -13.04 -2.62
C ALA A 186 2.93 -14.00 -2.99
N GLY A 187 2.23 -13.73 -4.09
CA GLY A 187 1.18 -14.61 -4.62
C GLY A 187 0.78 -14.24 -6.05
N THR A 188 0.33 -15.22 -6.82
CA THR A 188 -0.14 -15.05 -8.21
C THR A 188 -1.46 -15.79 -8.42
N ASN A 189 -2.30 -15.31 -9.33
CA ASN A 189 -3.55 -15.98 -9.68
C ASN A 189 -3.37 -17.04 -10.80
N SER A 190 -2.15 -17.18 -11.31
CA SER A 190 -1.87 -18.03 -12.46
C SER A 190 -0.49 -18.67 -12.31
N CYS A 191 -0.34 -19.84 -12.89
CA CYS A 191 0.89 -20.63 -12.88
C CYS A 191 1.60 -20.56 -14.23
N ASP A 192 0.91 -20.07 -15.25
CA ASP A 192 1.39 -19.89 -16.61
C ASP A 192 0.58 -18.81 -17.32
N ASN A 193 0.86 -18.66 -18.62
CA ASN A 193 0.22 -17.70 -19.52
C ASN A 193 -1.24 -18.07 -19.85
N ASN A 194 -1.69 -19.31 -19.60
CA ASN A 194 -3.03 -19.80 -19.96
C ASN A 194 -3.99 -19.91 -18.77
N SER A 195 -3.54 -19.61 -17.55
CA SER A 195 -4.30 -19.77 -16.32
C SER A 195 -4.85 -18.45 -15.78
N ASN A 196 -6.00 -18.52 -15.11
CA ASN A 196 -6.61 -17.43 -14.34
C ASN A 196 -7.54 -18.05 -13.29
N LEU A 197 -7.02 -18.21 -12.06
CA LEU A 197 -7.64 -18.99 -11.00
C LEU A 197 -8.27 -18.16 -9.88
N SER A 198 -7.87 -16.89 -9.76
CA SER A 198 -8.37 -15.97 -8.72
C SER A 198 -8.18 -14.52 -9.16
N GLN A 199 -8.74 -13.58 -8.40
CA GLN A 199 -8.51 -12.14 -8.55
C GLN A 199 -8.13 -11.54 -7.21
N PHE A 200 -7.24 -10.55 -7.22
CA PHE A 200 -6.69 -9.99 -5.99
C PHE A 200 -7.09 -8.55 -5.74
N GLY A 201 -7.10 -8.23 -4.45
CA GLY A 201 -6.98 -6.87 -3.97
C GLY A 201 -6.00 -6.76 -2.81
N VAL A 202 -5.09 -5.78 -2.89
CA VAL A 202 -4.07 -5.56 -1.86
C VAL A 202 -4.64 -4.75 -0.72
N GLY A 203 -4.39 -5.26 0.49
CA GLY A 203 -4.74 -4.62 1.72
C GLY A 203 -3.60 -3.80 2.31
N ALA A 204 -2.83 -4.43 3.20
CA ALA A 204 -1.74 -3.79 3.91
C ALA A 204 -0.58 -4.76 4.14
N VAL A 205 0.59 -4.20 4.40
CA VAL A 205 1.81 -4.93 4.77
C VAL A 205 2.35 -4.39 6.10
N ASP A 206 2.90 -5.25 6.94
CA ASP A 206 3.66 -4.83 8.12
C ASP A 206 5.17 -4.84 7.88
N GLU A 207 5.93 -4.31 8.85
CA GLU A 207 7.39 -4.19 8.79
C GLU A 207 8.15 -5.52 8.72
N SER A 208 7.48 -6.65 9.01
CA SER A 208 8.03 -8.00 8.86
C SER A 208 7.83 -8.58 7.45
N GLY A 209 7.13 -7.86 6.58
CA GLY A 209 6.75 -8.33 5.24
C GLY A 209 5.56 -9.28 5.25
N THR A 210 4.72 -9.23 6.29
CA THR A 210 3.45 -9.94 6.30
C THR A 210 2.40 -9.10 5.58
N VAL A 211 1.88 -9.60 4.46
CA VAL A 211 0.89 -8.95 3.62
C VAL A 211 -0.47 -9.60 3.84
N HIS A 212 -1.52 -8.80 4.02
CA HIS A 212 -2.90 -9.28 3.95
C HIS A 212 -3.54 -8.83 2.65
N ILE A 213 -4.22 -9.75 1.97
CA ILE A 213 -4.94 -9.49 0.73
C ILE A 213 -6.36 -10.01 0.79
N ARG A 214 -7.20 -9.47 -0.08
CA ARG A 214 -8.51 -10.04 -0.43
C ARG A 214 -8.40 -10.77 -1.76
N ALA A 215 -9.06 -11.92 -1.88
CA ALA A 215 -9.11 -12.70 -3.12
C ALA A 215 -10.51 -13.27 -3.40
N ASP A 216 -10.89 -13.39 -4.67
CA ASP A 216 -12.12 -14.07 -5.11
C ASP A 216 -11.96 -14.80 -6.47
N GLY A 217 -13.06 -15.37 -6.95
CA GLY A 217 -13.16 -16.05 -8.26
C GLY A 217 -13.80 -15.23 -9.39
N PHE A 218 -13.85 -13.90 -9.31
CA PHE A 218 -14.59 -13.12 -10.30
C PHE A 218 -13.93 -13.19 -11.68
N GLY A 219 -14.65 -13.69 -12.68
CA GLY A 219 -14.13 -13.76 -14.06
C GLY A 219 -12.94 -14.71 -14.25
N THR A 220 -12.78 -15.72 -13.38
CA THR A 220 -11.75 -16.76 -13.52
C THR A 220 -12.09 -17.77 -14.61
N THR A 221 -11.07 -18.34 -15.26
CA THR A 221 -11.24 -19.26 -16.40
C THR A 221 -10.56 -20.62 -16.21
N GLY A 222 -9.92 -20.89 -15.06
CA GLY A 222 -9.22 -22.16 -14.78
C GLY A 222 -7.77 -22.17 -15.25
N GLY A 223 -7.10 -23.31 -15.07
CA GLY A 223 -5.75 -23.58 -15.59
C GLY A 223 -4.90 -24.47 -14.68
N CYS A 224 -3.80 -25.02 -15.21
CA CYS A 224 -2.83 -25.88 -14.51
C CYS A 224 -3.42 -27.02 -13.65
N ALA A 225 -4.57 -27.57 -14.06
CA ALA A 225 -5.30 -28.57 -13.29
C ALA A 225 -5.65 -28.14 -11.85
N LEU A 226 -5.79 -26.84 -11.62
CA LEU A 226 -6.24 -26.26 -10.34
C LEU A 226 -7.67 -25.73 -10.46
N ALA A 227 -8.43 -25.81 -9.38
CA ALA A 227 -9.78 -25.29 -9.25
C ALA A 227 -9.79 -23.77 -9.04
N ASN A 228 -10.72 -23.09 -9.70
CA ASN A 228 -10.97 -21.66 -9.50
C ASN A 228 -11.33 -21.37 -8.05
N LEU A 229 -10.78 -20.28 -7.52
CA LEU A 229 -11.12 -19.79 -6.19
C LEU A 229 -12.63 -19.48 -6.10
N THR A 230 -13.26 -19.83 -4.98
CA THR A 230 -14.69 -19.60 -4.78
C THR A 230 -14.94 -18.66 -3.60
N GLY A 231 -16.06 -17.92 -3.65
CA GLY A 231 -16.45 -16.97 -2.60
C GLY A 231 -15.47 -15.82 -2.41
N ASN A 232 -15.59 -15.12 -1.27
CA ASN A 232 -14.66 -14.08 -0.84
C ASN A 232 -13.67 -14.64 0.18
N ASN A 233 -12.41 -14.25 0.02
CA ASN A 233 -11.31 -14.81 0.76
C ASN A 233 -10.38 -13.72 1.29
N ILE A 234 -9.77 -13.99 2.44
CA ILE A 234 -8.68 -13.18 2.98
C ILE A 234 -7.48 -14.10 3.18
N TYR A 235 -6.36 -13.74 2.55
CA TYR A 235 -5.09 -14.43 2.71
C TYR A 235 -4.08 -13.56 3.42
N ARG A 236 -3.13 -14.22 4.07
CA ARG A 236 -1.92 -13.63 4.61
C ARG A 236 -0.72 -14.31 3.97
N PHE A 237 0.21 -13.52 3.43
CA PHE A 237 1.49 -13.99 2.90
C PHE A 237 2.64 -13.45 3.74
N LYS A 238 3.61 -14.28 4.11
CA LYS A 238 4.82 -13.89 4.83
C LYS A 238 5.99 -13.82 3.86
N MET A 239 6.31 -12.64 3.33
CA MET A 239 7.36 -12.49 2.32
C MET A 239 8.72 -12.98 2.79
N ALA A 240 9.08 -12.73 4.06
CA ALA A 240 10.34 -13.18 4.64
C ALA A 240 10.50 -14.70 4.61
N GLY A 241 9.39 -15.44 4.80
CA GLY A 241 9.36 -16.89 4.84
C GLY A 241 9.08 -17.56 3.49
N ARG A 242 8.94 -16.78 2.40
CA ARG A 242 8.65 -17.35 1.07
C ARG A 242 9.78 -18.26 0.60
N ASN A 243 9.45 -19.45 0.14
CA ASN A 243 10.34 -20.30 -0.63
C ASN A 243 10.56 -19.68 -2.01
N CYS A 244 11.72 -19.04 -2.17
CA CYS A 244 12.12 -18.36 -3.40
C CYS A 244 12.35 -19.31 -4.59
N GLY A 245 12.26 -20.63 -4.42
CA GLY A 245 12.28 -21.58 -5.52
C GLY A 245 10.90 -22.04 -5.99
N ALA A 246 9.81 -21.61 -5.35
CA ALA A 246 8.46 -22.11 -5.58
C ALA A 246 7.44 -21.00 -5.84
N ARG A 247 6.56 -21.25 -6.83
CA ARG A 247 5.37 -20.43 -7.10
C ARG A 247 4.40 -20.48 -5.91
N ASN A 248 3.67 -19.39 -5.71
CA ASN A 248 2.55 -19.32 -4.75
C ASN A 248 1.26 -18.94 -5.47
N VAL A 249 0.60 -19.93 -6.06
CA VAL A 249 -0.56 -19.76 -6.92
C VAL A 249 -1.83 -19.86 -6.09
N VAL A 250 -2.62 -18.80 -6.00
CA VAL A 250 -3.85 -18.78 -5.20
C VAL A 250 -5.01 -19.40 -5.97
N SER A 251 -5.51 -20.52 -5.46
CA SER A 251 -6.62 -21.30 -6.01
C SER A 251 -7.46 -21.93 -4.89
N ASN A 252 -8.54 -22.64 -5.24
CA ASN A 252 -9.38 -23.34 -4.26
C ASN A 252 -8.76 -24.64 -3.73
N ASP A 253 -7.66 -25.11 -4.31
CA ASP A 253 -6.99 -26.37 -3.96
C ASP A 253 -5.90 -26.21 -2.89
N PHE A 254 -5.99 -25.15 -2.08
CA PHE A 254 -5.01 -24.78 -1.06
C PHE A 254 -4.56 -25.94 -0.16
N LEU A 255 -5.48 -26.84 0.20
CA LEU A 255 -5.19 -27.98 1.10
C LEU A 255 -4.83 -29.28 0.37
N ALA A 256 -4.95 -29.33 -0.96
CA ALA A 256 -4.80 -30.55 -1.75
C ALA A 256 -3.39 -30.71 -2.36
N GLY A 257 -2.41 -29.94 -1.90
CA GLY A 257 -1.03 -30.02 -2.41
C GLY A 257 -0.81 -29.28 -3.73
N GLY A 258 -1.59 -28.22 -4.01
CA GLY A 258 -1.38 -27.36 -5.18
C GLY A 258 -0.03 -26.61 -5.16
N GLN A 259 0.21 -25.76 -6.15
CA GLN A 259 1.42 -24.93 -6.28
C GLN A 259 1.43 -23.78 -5.26
N PHE A 260 1.43 -24.11 -3.98
CA PHE A 260 1.35 -23.18 -2.84
C PHE A 260 2.59 -23.30 -1.96
N ASP A 261 3.01 -22.17 -1.41
CA ASP A 261 4.01 -22.13 -0.36
C ASP A 261 3.33 -22.06 1.01
N LEU A 262 2.95 -23.23 1.50
CA LEU A 262 2.18 -23.39 2.74
C LEU A 262 2.83 -22.75 3.97
N PRO A 263 4.16 -22.88 4.23
CA PRO A 263 4.80 -22.21 5.37
C PRO A 263 4.65 -20.68 5.37
N ALA A 264 4.54 -20.08 4.19
CA ALA A 264 4.45 -18.63 4.02
C ALA A 264 3.02 -18.14 3.76
N THR A 265 2.01 -19.01 3.74
CA THR A 265 0.65 -18.66 3.32
C THR A 265 -0.41 -19.14 4.31
N GLU A 266 -1.27 -18.24 4.75
CA GLU A 266 -2.41 -18.54 5.62
C GLU A 266 -3.73 -18.05 4.98
N TRP A 267 -4.76 -18.90 5.01
CA TRP A 267 -6.08 -18.59 4.47
C TRP A 267 -7.06 -18.28 5.62
N LEU A 268 -7.18 -16.99 5.96
CA LEU A 268 -7.83 -16.46 7.17
C LEU A 268 -9.37 -16.46 7.09
N VAL A 269 -9.92 -16.11 5.94
CA VAL A 269 -11.37 -16.17 5.63
C VAL A 269 -11.55 -17.00 4.38
N ARG A 270 -12.36 -18.06 4.45
CA ARG A 270 -12.49 -19.08 3.41
C ARG A 270 -13.89 -19.10 2.81
N SER A 271 -13.95 -18.95 1.49
CA SER A 271 -15.15 -19.07 0.65
C SER A 271 -16.37 -18.37 1.23
N SER A 272 -16.17 -17.17 1.80
CA SER A 272 -17.25 -16.41 2.42
C SER A 272 -18.26 -15.97 1.36
N ALA A 273 -19.53 -16.24 1.61
CA ALA A 273 -20.62 -15.71 0.78
C ALA A 273 -20.80 -14.20 0.95
N THR A 274 -20.35 -13.63 2.07
CA THR A 274 -20.35 -12.17 2.29
C THR A 274 -19.18 -11.52 1.56
N SER A 275 -19.43 -10.37 0.94
CA SER A 275 -18.40 -9.53 0.32
C SER A 275 -17.55 -8.82 1.36
N HIS A 276 -16.23 -8.96 1.25
CA HIS A 276 -15.26 -8.32 2.15
C HIS A 276 -14.50 -7.22 1.43
N ASN A 277 -14.19 -6.17 2.17
CA ASN A 277 -13.25 -5.14 1.75
C ASN A 277 -11.81 -5.67 1.79
N THR A 278 -10.89 -4.91 1.18
CA THR A 278 -9.46 -5.20 1.34
C THR A 278 -9.04 -5.02 2.80
N PRO A 279 -8.21 -5.93 3.34
CA PRO A 279 -7.88 -5.96 4.77
C PRO A 279 -6.87 -4.88 5.15
N ASN A 280 -7.00 -4.27 6.33
CA ASN A 280 -5.88 -3.61 7.01
C ASN A 280 -5.19 -4.60 7.97
N ILE A 281 -4.11 -4.16 8.61
CA ILE A 281 -3.28 -4.99 9.49
C ILE A 281 -2.96 -4.26 10.80
N MET A 282 -3.12 -4.96 11.92
CA MET A 282 -2.41 -4.58 13.15
C MET A 282 -1.05 -5.29 13.10
N PRO A 283 0.07 -4.56 12.98
CA PRO A 283 1.37 -5.15 12.70
C PRO A 283 1.90 -5.98 13.87
N ALA A 284 2.80 -6.93 13.57
CA ALA A 284 3.44 -7.79 14.57
C ALA A 284 4.08 -7.02 15.72
N SER A 285 4.76 -5.89 15.44
CA SER A 285 5.40 -5.06 16.46
C SER A 285 4.41 -4.39 17.42
N VAL A 286 3.13 -4.33 17.08
CA VAL A 286 2.08 -3.83 17.97
C VAL A 286 1.46 -4.98 18.75
N THR A 287 1.17 -6.11 18.11
CA THR A 287 0.53 -7.27 18.77
C THR A 287 1.49 -8.07 19.65
N GLY A 288 2.80 -7.86 19.51
CA GLY A 288 3.83 -8.65 20.18
C GLY A 288 4.02 -10.04 19.58
N GLY A 289 3.59 -10.26 18.35
CA GLY A 289 3.63 -11.58 17.71
C GLY A 289 3.03 -11.59 16.32
N THR A 290 2.07 -12.48 16.05
CA THR A 290 1.44 -12.57 14.73
C THR A 290 0.62 -11.31 14.42
N PRO A 291 0.71 -10.75 13.20
CA PRO A 291 -0.10 -9.60 12.82
C PRO A 291 -1.59 -9.95 12.78
N LEU A 292 -2.47 -9.07 13.26
CA LEU A 292 -3.91 -9.31 13.22
C LEU A 292 -4.50 -8.82 11.90
N TYR A 293 -5.38 -9.63 11.33
CA TYR A 293 -6.30 -9.17 10.30
C TYR A 293 -7.24 -8.14 10.93
N LEU A 294 -7.38 -6.98 10.27
CA LEU A 294 -8.44 -6.03 10.54
C LEU A 294 -9.18 -5.78 9.23
N GLY A 295 -10.50 -5.93 9.20
CA GLY A 295 -11.24 -5.72 7.97
C GLY A 295 -12.69 -5.39 8.20
N THR A 296 -13.40 -5.14 7.11
CA THR A 296 -14.83 -4.95 7.13
C THR A 296 -15.50 -5.72 6.02
N ASN A 297 -16.78 -6.00 6.21
CA ASN A 297 -17.61 -6.58 5.17
C ASN A 297 -18.84 -5.72 4.91
N PHE A 298 -19.42 -5.92 3.74
CA PHE A 298 -20.74 -5.38 3.44
C PHE A 298 -21.78 -6.30 4.07
N GLY A 299 -22.81 -5.71 4.69
CA GLY A 299 -23.94 -6.47 5.19
C GLY A 299 -24.54 -7.36 4.09
N THR A 300 -25.19 -8.45 4.47
CA THR A 300 -25.91 -9.29 3.51
C THR A 300 -27.00 -8.48 2.83
N THR A 301 -27.32 -8.81 1.57
CA THR A 301 -28.28 -8.14 0.64
C THR A 301 -29.70 -7.88 1.16
N THR A 302 -29.99 -8.23 2.40
CA THR A 302 -31.16 -7.73 3.14
C THR A 302 -30.92 -6.27 3.55
N PRO A 303 -31.80 -5.31 3.22
CA PRO A 303 -31.54 -3.86 3.32
C PRO A 303 -31.25 -3.29 4.73
N PHE A 304 -31.09 -4.11 5.76
CA PHE A 304 -31.01 -3.71 7.17
C PHE A 304 -29.90 -4.39 7.98
N THR A 305 -29.06 -5.24 7.38
CA THR A 305 -27.93 -5.83 8.13
C THR A 305 -26.73 -4.88 8.01
N PRO A 306 -26.25 -4.26 9.10
CA PRO A 306 -25.05 -3.42 9.04
C PRO A 306 -23.84 -4.22 8.58
N GLY A 307 -22.91 -3.56 7.89
CA GLY A 307 -21.60 -4.13 7.67
C GLY A 307 -20.90 -4.42 9.01
N LYS A 308 -20.15 -5.51 9.07
CA LYS A 308 -19.42 -5.95 10.26
C LYS A 308 -17.95 -5.53 10.21
N TYR A 309 -17.38 -5.30 11.39
CA TYR A 309 -15.94 -5.27 11.61
C TYR A 309 -15.45 -6.69 11.89
N LEU A 310 -14.36 -7.07 11.23
CA LEU A 310 -13.74 -8.38 11.33
C LEU A 310 -12.33 -8.26 11.84
N ARG A 311 -11.96 -9.17 12.73
CA ARG A 311 -10.61 -9.21 13.32
C ARG A 311 -10.21 -10.61 13.74
N GLY A 312 -8.91 -10.87 13.74
CA GLY A 312 -8.36 -12.06 14.37
C GLY A 312 -7.03 -12.50 13.79
N PRO A 313 -6.33 -13.42 14.47
CA PRO A 313 -5.02 -13.87 14.06
C PRO A 313 -5.06 -14.98 13.01
N ALA A 314 -6.09 -15.83 12.98
CA ALA A 314 -6.10 -17.05 12.18
C ALA A 314 -7.50 -17.47 11.72
N PHE A 315 -7.56 -18.45 10.82
CA PHE A 315 -8.81 -19.10 10.43
C PHE A 315 -9.50 -19.75 11.64
N GLY A 316 -10.83 -19.69 11.67
CA GLY A 316 -11.64 -20.23 12.78
C GLY A 316 -11.65 -19.36 14.04
N SER A 317 -10.82 -18.32 14.12
CA SER A 317 -10.77 -17.37 15.24
C SER A 317 -11.07 -15.92 14.80
N ILE A 318 -11.72 -15.73 13.65
CA ILE A 318 -12.11 -14.41 13.17
C ILE A 318 -13.42 -14.00 13.83
N THR A 319 -13.38 -12.95 14.64
CA THR A 319 -14.56 -12.32 15.23
C THR A 319 -15.16 -11.36 14.22
N ALA A 320 -16.49 -11.40 14.03
CA ALA A 320 -17.22 -10.51 13.14
C ALA A 320 -18.46 -9.95 13.86
N ASP A 321 -18.46 -8.65 14.16
CA ASP A 321 -19.50 -7.97 14.93
C ASP A 321 -19.69 -6.51 14.45
N SER A 322 -20.58 -5.77 15.11
CA SER A 322 -20.83 -4.34 14.82
C SER A 322 -20.32 -3.43 15.94
N SER A 323 -19.39 -3.90 16.77
CA SER A 323 -18.87 -3.16 17.93
C SER A 323 -18.13 -1.88 17.54
N HIS A 324 -17.69 -1.76 16.29
CA HIS A 324 -17.02 -0.57 15.79
C HIS A 324 -17.95 0.61 15.57
N LEU A 325 -19.26 0.38 15.39
CA LEU A 325 -20.22 1.44 15.13
C LEU A 325 -20.53 2.22 16.41
N ALA A 326 -20.24 3.52 16.40
CA ALA A 326 -20.65 4.41 17.48
C ALA A 326 -22.19 4.49 17.59
N ALA A 327 -22.69 4.96 18.73
CA ALA A 327 -24.12 5.21 18.91
C ALA A 327 -24.69 6.04 17.74
N THR A 328 -25.88 5.66 17.27
CA THR A 328 -26.59 6.22 16.10
C THR A 328 -25.94 5.97 14.74
N VAL A 329 -24.75 5.39 14.66
CA VAL A 329 -24.18 4.92 13.38
C VAL A 329 -24.74 3.54 13.10
N VAL A 330 -25.42 3.40 11.97
CA VAL A 330 -26.18 2.18 11.63
C VAL A 330 -25.55 1.38 10.51
N ASP A 331 -24.54 1.94 9.83
CA ASP A 331 -23.81 1.24 8.76
C ASP A 331 -22.46 1.93 8.49
N HIS A 332 -21.63 1.33 7.64
CA HIS A 332 -20.32 1.88 7.25
C HIS A 332 -20.03 1.77 5.75
N ARG A 333 -19.07 2.55 5.26
CA ARG A 333 -18.61 2.61 3.87
C ARG A 333 -17.07 2.68 3.80
N GLY A 334 -16.55 2.33 2.63
CA GLY A 334 -15.12 2.31 2.36
C GLY A 334 -14.36 1.23 3.12
N ASN A 335 -13.03 1.26 2.97
CA ASN A 335 -12.12 0.34 3.65
C ASN A 335 -11.74 0.89 5.02
N LEU A 336 -11.25 -0.02 5.87
CA LEU A 336 -10.81 0.29 7.22
C LEU A 336 -9.49 1.08 7.20
N SER A 337 -9.45 2.18 7.95
CA SER A 337 -8.22 2.86 8.37
C SER A 337 -7.73 2.32 9.71
N TYR A 338 -6.43 2.33 9.92
CA TYR A 338 -5.79 1.95 11.19
C TYR A 338 -4.66 2.94 11.51
N THR A 339 -4.17 3.01 12.75
CA THR A 339 -2.91 3.64 13.15
C THR A 339 -2.48 3.06 14.50
N SER A 340 -1.18 2.95 14.76
CA SER A 340 -0.68 2.44 16.05
C SER A 340 -0.71 3.48 17.19
N LYS A 341 -1.21 4.70 16.90
CA LYS A 341 -1.39 5.74 17.92
C LYS A 341 -2.59 5.44 18.80
N ASN A 342 -2.54 5.87 20.06
CA ASN A 342 -3.58 5.65 21.06
C ASN A 342 -4.20 6.97 21.51
N CYS A 343 -5.50 6.99 21.74
CA CYS A 343 -6.27 8.11 22.28
C CYS A 343 -7.01 7.66 23.55
N PRO A 344 -6.68 8.20 24.75
CA PRO A 344 -7.34 7.83 26.00
C PRO A 344 -8.87 7.90 26.00
N LEU A 345 -9.47 8.86 25.28
CA LEU A 345 -10.92 8.97 25.08
C LEU A 345 -11.58 7.68 24.60
N LEU A 346 -10.85 6.85 23.85
CA LEU A 346 -11.33 5.62 23.25
C LEU A 346 -10.80 4.35 23.96
N ASN A 347 -10.13 4.51 25.10
CA ASN A 347 -9.47 3.43 25.85
C ASN A 347 -8.54 2.55 24.99
N SER A 348 -8.03 3.09 23.88
CA SER A 348 -7.20 2.34 22.94
C SER A 348 -5.83 2.06 23.55
N THR A 349 -5.35 0.84 23.41
CA THR A 349 -4.01 0.43 23.86
C THR A 349 -3.11 -0.02 22.72
N HIS A 350 -3.69 -0.47 21.61
CA HIS A 350 -2.97 -1.05 20.47
C HIS A 350 -3.38 -0.42 19.14
N GLY A 351 -3.79 0.85 19.20
CA GLY A 351 -4.09 1.64 18.02
C GLY A 351 -5.53 2.10 17.93
N LEU A 352 -5.76 2.86 16.88
CA LEU A 352 -7.04 3.41 16.50
C LEU A 352 -7.39 2.92 15.10
N ALA A 353 -8.67 2.77 14.84
CA ALA A 353 -9.19 2.47 13.51
C ALA A 353 -10.38 3.35 13.18
N ALA A 354 -10.69 3.48 11.90
CA ALA A 354 -11.83 4.26 11.47
C ALA A 354 -12.42 3.75 10.16
N VAL A 355 -13.72 4.01 10.00
CA VAL A 355 -14.48 3.80 8.76
C VAL A 355 -15.39 4.98 8.53
N ILE A 356 -15.81 5.18 7.28
CA ILE A 356 -16.86 6.15 6.99
C ILE A 356 -18.18 5.57 7.48
N GLY A 357 -18.94 6.31 8.27
CA GLY A 357 -20.20 5.88 8.88
C GLY A 357 -21.44 6.48 8.21
N LYS A 358 -22.57 5.81 8.37
CA LYS A 358 -23.90 6.29 8.00
C LYS A 358 -24.83 6.33 9.21
N LEU A 359 -25.69 7.34 9.24
CA LEU A 359 -26.68 7.52 10.32
C LEU A 359 -28.02 6.85 10.00
N THR A 360 -28.26 6.53 8.74
CA THR A 360 -29.50 5.92 8.27
C THR A 360 -29.20 4.72 7.36
N PRO A 361 -30.02 3.64 7.40
CA PRO A 361 -29.79 2.45 6.59
C PRO A 361 -30.05 2.70 5.11
N GLY A 362 -29.39 1.92 4.24
CA GLY A 362 -29.69 1.89 2.80
C GLY A 362 -28.62 2.51 1.91
N ALA A 363 -28.82 2.45 0.59
CA ALA A 363 -27.83 2.86 -0.41
C ALA A 363 -27.83 4.38 -0.72
N SER A 364 -28.97 5.06 -0.54
CA SER A 364 -29.18 6.45 -0.95
C SER A 364 -28.61 7.50 0.00
N ASP A 365 -28.41 7.13 1.27
CA ASP A 365 -28.20 8.16 2.28
C ASP A 365 -26.74 8.67 2.36
N PRO A 366 -26.54 9.96 2.66
CA PRO A 366 -25.24 10.58 2.70
C PRO A 366 -24.36 9.96 3.80
N ALA A 367 -23.10 9.70 3.47
CA ALA A 367 -22.12 9.22 4.42
C ALA A 367 -21.44 10.43 5.09
N THR A 368 -21.91 10.82 6.27
CA THR A 368 -21.56 12.09 6.93
C THR A 368 -20.71 11.92 8.19
N VAL A 369 -20.26 10.71 8.50
CA VAL A 369 -19.59 10.41 9.76
C VAL A 369 -18.20 9.84 9.49
N LEU A 370 -17.18 10.34 10.21
CA LEU A 370 -15.96 9.59 10.46
C LEU A 370 -16.16 8.81 11.77
N ASN A 371 -16.29 7.50 11.66
CA ASN A 371 -16.54 6.63 12.80
C ASN A 371 -15.20 6.05 13.26
N VAL A 372 -14.64 6.60 14.34
CA VAL A 372 -13.32 6.26 14.88
C VAL A 372 -13.49 5.39 16.11
N PHE A 373 -12.62 4.40 16.31
CA PHE A 373 -12.70 3.50 17.45
C PHE A 373 -11.32 3.04 17.92
N GLY A 374 -11.22 2.78 19.22
CA GLY A 374 -10.01 2.29 19.88
C GLY A 374 -9.91 0.78 19.81
N LEU A 375 -8.67 0.27 19.76
CA LEU A 375 -8.37 -1.16 19.71
C LEU A 375 -7.52 -1.62 20.91
N ASN A 376 -7.79 -2.84 21.40
CA ASN A 376 -6.90 -3.57 22.31
C ASN A 376 -5.95 -4.52 21.55
N ALA A 377 -5.15 -5.29 22.29
CA ALA A 377 -4.16 -6.23 21.73
C ALA A 377 -4.76 -7.34 20.85
N ALA A 378 -6.02 -7.72 21.08
CA ALA A 378 -6.76 -8.69 20.28
C ALA A 378 -7.50 -8.04 19.09
N GLY A 379 -7.40 -6.71 18.96
CA GLY A 379 -8.16 -5.91 18.01
C GLY A 379 -9.61 -5.65 18.45
N ASP A 380 -10.02 -6.00 19.66
CA ASP A 380 -11.38 -5.68 20.11
C ASP A 380 -11.57 -4.19 20.28
N VAL A 381 -12.79 -3.74 20.00
CA VAL A 381 -13.18 -2.34 20.12
C VAL A 381 -13.29 -1.97 21.61
N THR A 382 -12.50 -0.99 22.03
CA THR A 382 -12.45 -0.51 23.43
C THR A 382 -13.28 0.76 23.68
N GLY A 383 -13.66 1.44 22.61
CA GLY A 383 -14.44 2.67 22.63
C GLY A 383 -14.66 3.19 21.21
N THR A 384 -15.74 3.94 21.01
CA THR A 384 -16.14 4.48 19.70
C THR A 384 -16.40 5.98 19.80
N LEU A 385 -16.06 6.72 18.75
CA LEU A 385 -16.24 8.16 18.61
C LEU A 385 -16.89 8.46 17.26
N LYS A 386 -18.04 9.13 17.32
CA LYS A 386 -18.74 9.65 16.16
C LYS A 386 -18.26 11.06 15.86
N LEU A 387 -17.59 11.27 14.72
CA LEU A 387 -17.23 12.59 14.21
C LEU A 387 -18.16 12.92 13.04
N GLU A 388 -19.28 13.55 13.36
CA GLU A 388 -20.29 13.94 12.38
C GLU A 388 -19.90 15.26 11.71
N LEU A 389 -19.90 15.27 10.38
CA LEU A 389 -19.53 16.41 9.56
C LEU A 389 -20.54 17.55 9.78
N PRO A 390 -20.10 18.76 10.18
CA PRO A 390 -21.02 19.88 10.37
C PRO A 390 -21.51 20.40 9.01
N ALA A 391 -22.66 21.08 9.02
CA ALA A 391 -23.20 21.72 7.83
C ALA A 391 -22.24 22.77 7.22
N VAL A 392 -21.46 23.43 8.08
CA VAL A 392 -20.41 24.38 7.70
C VAL A 392 -19.10 23.97 8.36
N VAL A 393 -18.09 23.73 7.53
CA VAL A 393 -16.68 23.61 7.88
C VAL A 393 -16.00 24.90 7.40
N MET A 394 -15.13 25.46 8.23
CA MET A 394 -14.34 26.65 7.90
C MET A 394 -12.85 26.30 7.87
N ASP A 395 -12.14 26.72 6.83
CA ASP A 395 -10.68 26.76 6.86
C ASP A 395 -10.22 27.89 7.80
N ASN A 396 -9.53 27.53 8.87
CA ASN A 396 -9.14 28.50 9.90
C ASN A 396 -8.03 29.46 9.44
N SER A 397 -7.35 29.16 8.33
CA SER A 397 -6.28 30.00 7.78
C SER A 397 -6.79 31.01 6.75
N THR A 398 -7.74 30.62 5.91
CA THR A 398 -8.25 31.49 4.83
C THR A 398 -9.64 32.07 5.14
N GLY A 399 -10.36 31.51 6.11
CA GLY A 399 -11.75 31.85 6.39
C GLY A 399 -12.74 31.28 5.36
N PHE A 400 -12.25 30.51 4.38
CA PHE A 400 -13.11 29.85 3.40
C PHE A 400 -14.09 28.89 4.08
N THR A 401 -15.32 28.85 3.58
CA THR A 401 -16.34 27.91 4.06
C THR A 401 -16.86 27.09 2.89
N ASN A 402 -17.24 25.84 3.15
CA ASN A 402 -17.86 25.03 2.11
C ASN A 402 -19.15 25.69 1.61
N LEU A 403 -19.51 25.38 0.36
CA LEU A 403 -20.76 25.84 -0.23
C LEU A 403 -21.98 25.27 0.54
N PRO A 404 -23.17 25.89 0.43
CA PRO A 404 -24.39 25.34 0.99
C PRO A 404 -24.78 24.02 0.31
N GLY A 405 -25.10 22.99 1.09
CA GLY A 405 -25.52 21.68 0.57
C GLY A 405 -25.26 20.53 1.55
N VAL A 406 -25.64 19.32 1.14
CA VAL A 406 -25.35 18.08 1.89
C VAL A 406 -23.93 17.62 1.62
N ASN A 407 -23.01 18.00 2.49
CA ASN A 407 -21.64 17.50 2.43
C ASN A 407 -21.57 15.99 2.73
N VAL A 408 -20.79 15.26 1.94
CA VAL A 408 -20.63 13.81 2.09
C VAL A 408 -19.18 13.40 1.99
N PHE A 409 -18.73 12.50 2.87
CA PHE A 409 -17.52 11.75 2.63
C PHE A 409 -17.81 10.78 1.48
N ASP A 410 -17.07 10.86 0.37
CA ASP A 410 -17.41 10.13 -0.86
C ASP A 410 -16.22 9.39 -1.50
N HIS A 411 -15.08 9.37 -0.80
CA HIS A 411 -13.84 8.72 -1.25
C HIS A 411 -13.91 7.17 -1.22
N TYR A 412 -15.08 6.59 -1.51
CA TYR A 412 -15.30 5.14 -1.55
C TYR A 412 -16.08 4.66 -2.79
N HIS A 413 -16.61 5.55 -3.64
CA HIS A 413 -17.38 5.14 -4.83
C HIS A 413 -16.53 4.96 -6.11
N SER A 414 -15.42 5.67 -6.29
CA SER A 414 -14.65 5.62 -7.56
C SER A 414 -13.17 6.07 -7.47
N GLN A 415 -12.74 6.63 -6.34
CA GLN A 415 -11.43 7.29 -6.20
C GLN A 415 -10.38 6.44 -5.45
N VAL A 416 -10.58 5.12 -5.40
CA VAL A 416 -9.64 4.17 -4.80
C VAL A 416 -8.95 3.39 -5.90
N ALA A 417 -7.70 2.97 -5.67
CA ALA A 417 -6.98 2.14 -6.64
C ALA A 417 -7.78 0.87 -6.97
N PHE A 418 -7.63 0.35 -8.19
CA PHE A 418 -8.37 -0.84 -8.62
C PHE A 418 -8.19 -1.99 -7.63
N ARG A 419 -9.30 -2.42 -7.01
CA ARG A 419 -9.30 -3.54 -6.04
C ARG A 419 -8.31 -3.32 -4.89
N GLY A 420 -8.23 -2.12 -4.33
CA GLY A 420 -7.48 -1.90 -3.09
C GLY A 420 -7.33 -0.44 -2.76
N GLY A 421 -6.31 -0.12 -1.97
CA GLY A 421 -6.21 1.20 -1.34
C GLY A 421 -7.08 1.22 -0.09
N ASN A 422 -6.42 1.01 1.05
CA ASN A 422 -7.04 1.21 2.34
C ASN A 422 -6.73 2.60 2.85
N GLY A 423 -7.56 3.11 3.76
CA GLY A 423 -7.23 4.35 4.44
C GLY A 423 -7.95 5.58 3.90
N GLN A 424 -9.24 5.47 3.55
CA GLN A 424 -10.07 6.61 3.14
C GLN A 424 -10.14 7.70 4.23
N ILE A 425 -9.87 7.31 5.49
CA ILE A 425 -9.73 8.23 6.62
C ILE A 425 -8.27 8.25 7.05
N ALA A 426 -7.60 9.38 6.94
CA ALA A 426 -6.30 9.58 7.58
C ALA A 426 -6.49 9.71 9.09
N LEU A 427 -5.68 9.00 9.88
CA LEU A 427 -5.73 9.00 11.34
C LEU A 427 -4.35 9.30 11.92
N GLY A 428 -4.31 10.20 12.89
CA GLY A 428 -3.10 10.55 13.60
C GLY A 428 -3.38 11.23 14.94
N LEU A 429 -2.31 11.68 15.60
CA LEU A 429 -2.40 12.58 16.73
C LEU A 429 -1.63 13.86 16.41
N ASP A 430 -2.10 15.00 16.88
CA ASP A 430 -1.31 16.22 16.87
C ASP A 430 -0.23 16.20 17.97
N GLN A 431 0.58 17.26 18.03
CA GLN A 431 1.65 17.40 19.02
C GLN A 431 1.14 17.47 20.46
N GLN A 432 -0.11 17.90 20.66
CA GLN A 432 -0.76 17.95 21.98
C GLN A 432 -1.45 16.63 22.35
N GLY A 433 -1.36 15.60 21.48
CA GLY A 433 -1.97 14.30 21.69
C GLY A 433 -3.48 14.27 21.42
N ASN A 434 -4.04 15.27 20.72
CA ASN A 434 -5.42 15.22 20.25
C ASN A 434 -5.52 14.33 19.02
N LEU A 435 -6.62 13.60 18.89
CA LEU A 435 -6.93 12.81 17.72
C LEU A 435 -7.18 13.71 16.52
N LEU A 436 -6.55 13.38 15.39
CA LEU A 436 -6.87 13.93 14.08
C LEU A 436 -7.46 12.84 13.20
N ALA A 437 -8.62 13.13 12.61
CA ALA A 437 -9.25 12.29 11.59
C ALA A 437 -9.60 13.16 10.38
N ALA A 438 -9.15 12.76 9.19
CA ALA A 438 -9.36 13.55 7.98
C ALA A 438 -9.82 12.68 6.81
N ALA A 439 -10.73 13.20 5.98
CA ALA A 439 -11.20 12.53 4.77
C ALA A 439 -11.66 13.55 3.74
N GLN A 440 -11.67 13.13 2.48
CA GLN A 440 -12.22 13.94 1.39
C GLN A 440 -13.73 14.03 1.49
N VAL A 441 -14.24 15.24 1.30
CA VAL A 441 -15.66 15.56 1.22
C VAL A 441 -15.98 16.01 -0.19
N SER A 442 -16.99 15.39 -0.78
CA SER A 442 -17.61 15.83 -2.02
C SER A 442 -18.75 16.79 -1.71
N HIS A 443 -18.81 17.88 -2.45
CA HIS A 443 -19.93 18.80 -2.41
C HIS A 443 -21.01 18.34 -3.43
N PRO A 444 -22.30 18.32 -3.08
CA PRO A 444 -23.34 17.73 -3.92
C PRO A 444 -23.89 18.66 -5.00
N VAL A 445 -23.41 19.92 -5.08
CA VAL A 445 -23.81 20.82 -6.17
C VAL A 445 -23.04 20.41 -7.42
N ASP A 446 -23.59 19.38 -8.06
CA ASP A 446 -23.21 18.88 -9.38
C ASP A 446 -23.68 19.89 -10.42
N GLY A 447 -22.84 20.84 -10.79
CA GLY A 447 -23.08 21.60 -12.01
C GLY A 447 -22.39 20.99 -13.22
N GLY A 448 -22.18 19.67 -13.21
CA GLY A 448 -21.70 18.87 -14.32
C GLY A 448 -20.39 18.12 -14.04
N ALA A 449 -20.03 17.23 -14.95
CA ALA A 449 -18.87 16.32 -14.88
C ALA A 449 -17.49 16.99 -14.67
N ASN A 450 -17.42 18.33 -14.76
CA ASN A 450 -16.20 19.13 -14.65
C ASN A 450 -16.18 20.03 -13.41
N TRP A 451 -17.01 19.78 -12.38
CA TRP A 451 -17.06 20.65 -11.21
C TRP A 451 -16.29 20.05 -10.02
N PRO A 452 -15.07 20.55 -9.72
CA PRO A 452 -14.18 19.90 -8.76
C PRO A 452 -14.30 20.47 -7.34
N VAL A 453 -15.49 20.90 -6.88
CA VAL A 453 -15.60 21.43 -5.51
C VAL A 453 -15.52 20.28 -4.53
N ASN A 454 -14.35 20.13 -3.93
CA ASN A 454 -14.05 19.17 -2.89
C ASN A 454 -13.10 19.79 -1.87
N TYR A 455 -13.08 19.20 -0.69
CA TYR A 455 -12.16 19.61 0.36
C TYR A 455 -11.80 18.43 1.24
N ILE A 456 -10.72 18.58 2.01
CA ILE A 456 -10.31 17.61 3.02
C ILE A 456 -10.77 18.16 4.36
N ALA A 457 -11.84 17.60 4.91
CA ALA A 457 -12.29 17.94 6.25
C ALA A 457 -11.40 17.27 7.28
N VAL A 458 -10.98 18.02 8.30
CA VAL A 458 -10.17 17.53 9.42
C VAL A 458 -10.96 17.75 10.70
N ALA A 459 -11.28 16.65 11.38
CA ALA A 459 -11.78 16.67 12.74
C ALA A 459 -10.61 16.53 13.71
N LYS A 460 -10.55 17.43 14.70
CA LYS A 460 -9.69 17.32 15.87
C LYS A 460 -10.55 17.00 17.09
N ALA A 461 -10.26 15.89 17.78
CA ALA A 461 -10.91 15.54 19.03
C ALA A 461 -9.90 15.52 20.18
N ASN A 462 -10.17 16.28 21.24
CA ASN A 462 -9.35 16.26 22.45
C ASN A 462 -9.48 14.90 23.14
N CYS A 463 -8.37 14.17 23.26
CA CYS A 463 -8.37 12.82 23.79
C CYS A 463 -8.60 12.71 25.31
N GLN A 464 -8.71 13.84 26.03
CA GLN A 464 -8.99 13.90 27.46
C GLN A 464 -10.42 14.36 27.74
N THR A 465 -10.91 15.36 26.99
CA THR A 465 -12.22 15.99 27.24
C THR A 465 -13.30 15.58 26.25
N GLY A 466 -12.94 15.01 25.11
CA GLY A 466 -13.87 14.70 24.02
C GLY A 466 -14.33 15.92 23.21
N ALA A 467 -13.79 17.12 23.45
CA ALA A 467 -14.13 18.31 22.67
C ALA A 467 -13.70 18.15 21.20
N ILE A 468 -14.62 18.43 20.27
CA ILE A 468 -14.41 18.27 18.83
C ILE A 468 -14.36 19.64 18.15
N ALA A 469 -13.41 19.84 17.25
CA ALA A 469 -13.32 20.98 16.35
C ALA A 469 -13.08 20.50 14.91
N TRP A 470 -13.54 21.28 13.93
CA TRP A 470 -13.39 20.97 12.50
C TRP A 470 -12.64 22.07 11.77
N THR A 471 -11.89 21.71 10.74
CA THR A 471 -11.31 22.64 9.78
C THR A 471 -11.06 21.97 8.43
N MET A 472 -10.45 22.69 7.48
CA MET A 472 -10.01 22.14 6.18
C MET A 472 -8.49 22.07 6.12
N ALA A 473 -7.95 20.97 5.59
CA ALA A 473 -6.53 20.90 5.23
C ALA A 473 -6.27 21.58 3.88
N GLY A 474 -7.13 21.31 2.91
CA GLY A 474 -7.09 21.92 1.58
C GLY A 474 -8.46 21.83 0.91
N TYR A 475 -8.67 22.66 -0.11
CA TYR A 475 -9.92 22.70 -0.86
C TYR A 475 -9.67 23.14 -2.31
N ASN A 476 -10.54 22.66 -3.19
CA ASN A 476 -10.73 23.20 -4.53
C ASN A 476 -12.11 23.86 -4.56
N ASP A 477 -12.18 25.11 -4.99
CA ASP A 477 -13.40 25.90 -5.03
C ASP A 477 -14.08 25.92 -6.42
N GLY A 478 -13.58 25.12 -7.36
CA GLY A 478 -14.15 24.98 -8.70
C GLY A 478 -13.66 26.01 -9.71
N THR A 479 -12.76 26.93 -9.34
CA THR A 479 -12.20 27.90 -10.29
C THR A 479 -11.11 27.25 -11.16
N ILE A 480 -11.34 27.19 -12.48
CA ILE A 480 -10.45 26.52 -13.45
C ILE A 480 -9.24 27.42 -13.79
N GLY A 481 -8.02 26.87 -13.76
CA GLY A 481 -6.79 27.50 -14.25
C GLY A 481 -5.71 27.68 -13.17
N GLN A 482 -4.51 28.16 -13.54
CA GLN A 482 -3.43 28.51 -12.60
C GLN A 482 -3.82 29.63 -11.62
N SER A 483 -4.92 30.32 -11.89
CA SER A 483 -5.55 31.33 -11.03
C SER A 483 -6.57 30.76 -10.03
N GLY A 484 -6.70 29.43 -9.94
CA GLY A 484 -7.67 28.81 -9.03
C GLY A 484 -7.42 29.24 -7.58
N THR A 485 -8.47 29.65 -6.87
CA THR A 485 -8.41 30.20 -5.49
C THR A 485 -8.49 29.13 -4.39
N GLY A 486 -8.29 27.86 -4.77
CA GLY A 486 -8.13 26.74 -3.84
C GLY A 486 -6.90 26.87 -2.93
N LYS A 487 -6.93 26.17 -1.80
CA LYS A 487 -5.80 26.10 -0.87
C LYS A 487 -4.96 24.85 -1.15
N PRO A 488 -3.66 24.97 -1.51
CA PRO A 488 -2.78 23.82 -1.66
C PRO A 488 -2.45 23.19 -0.31
N ILE A 489 -2.08 21.91 -0.33
CA ILE A 489 -1.44 21.25 0.82
C ILE A 489 0.05 21.62 0.80
N LEU A 490 0.57 22.14 1.90
CA LEU A 490 1.96 22.61 2.00
C LEU A 490 2.76 21.70 2.94
N ASP A 491 4.07 21.58 2.71
CA ASP A 491 5.03 20.88 3.60
C ASP A 491 5.60 21.80 4.69
N GLY A 492 4.96 22.96 4.95
CA GLY A 492 5.37 24.00 5.90
C GLY A 492 4.19 24.71 6.58
N PRO A 493 4.41 25.85 7.28
CA PRO A 493 3.34 26.57 7.99
C PRO A 493 2.14 26.88 7.09
N GLY A 494 0.93 26.56 7.56
CA GLY A 494 -0.33 26.76 6.82
C GLY A 494 -0.77 25.56 5.96
N GLY A 495 0.06 24.52 5.86
CA GLY A 495 -0.28 23.21 5.28
C GLY A 495 -0.94 22.23 6.24
#